data_AF-R4X301-F1
#
_entry.id   AF-R4X301-F1
#
_cell.length_a   1.000
_cell.length_b   1.000
_cell.length_c   1.000
_cell.angle_alpha   90.00
_cell.angle_beta   90.00
_cell.angle_gamma   90.00
#
_symmetry.space_group_name_H-M   'P 1'
#
loop_
_entity.id
_entity.type
_entity.pdbx_description
1 polymer ?
#
loop_
_entity_poly.entity_id
_entity_poly.type
_entity_poly.pdbx_seq_one_letter_code
_entity_poly.pdbx_strand_id
1 'polypeptide(L)'
;MLSVFAGCAFHADPDPKEVMSRVRVGMTKDDVVDRLGPPDDNWGPVYSECSEYGFGKTNADRYAIYFNNQRRVIYSEHAACNLNRSRALGTR
;
A
#
# COMPACT_ATOMS: atom_id res chain seq x y z
N MET A 1 19.85 30.81 -24.33
CA MET A 1 18.68 29.93 -24.23
C MET A 1 18.43 29.66 -22.76
N LEU A 2 17.20 29.90 -22.28
CA LEU A 2 16.81 29.82 -20.87
C LEU A 2 16.98 28.39 -20.32
N SER A 3 17.66 28.26 -19.18
CA SER A 3 17.57 27.08 -18.32
C SER A 3 16.55 27.34 -17.23
N VAL A 4 15.41 26.66 -17.28
CA VAL A 4 14.42 26.62 -16.20
C VAL A 4 13.99 25.18 -15.99
N PHE A 5 14.33 24.60 -14.84
CA PHE A 5 13.53 23.63 -14.09
C PHE A 5 13.98 23.81 -12.63
N ALA A 6 13.32 24.69 -11.88
CA ALA A 6 12.05 24.47 -11.16
C ALA A 6 12.26 23.60 -9.91
N GLY A 7 11.81 24.14 -8.78
CA GLY A 7 12.25 23.79 -7.43
C GLY A 7 12.06 22.33 -7.03
N CYS A 8 12.87 21.90 -6.06
CA CYS A 8 12.51 20.82 -5.16
C CYS A 8 11.21 21.22 -4.45
N ALA A 9 10.07 20.87 -5.06
CA ALA A 9 8.80 20.96 -4.39
C ALA A 9 8.92 20.06 -3.16
N PHE A 10 8.88 20.65 -1.96
CA PHE A 10 8.50 19.95 -0.75
C PHE A 10 7.07 19.44 -1.00
N HIS A 11 6.94 18.31 -1.70
CA HIS A 11 5.70 17.58 -1.73
C HIS A 11 5.46 17.15 -0.29
N ALA A 12 4.45 17.76 0.33
CA ALA A 12 3.92 17.20 1.55
C ALA A 12 3.53 15.75 1.25
N ASP A 13 3.93 14.83 2.12
CA ASP A 13 3.48 13.45 2.00
C ASP A 13 1.95 13.46 1.90
N PRO A 14 1.37 12.76 0.92
CA PRO A 14 -0.06 12.74 0.74
C PRO A 14 -0.74 12.20 2.01
N ASP A 15 -1.93 12.72 2.33
CA ASP A 15 -2.67 12.27 3.52
C ASP A 15 -2.92 10.74 3.40
N PRO A 16 -2.48 9.94 4.38
CA PRO A 16 -2.61 8.47 4.33
C PRO A 16 -4.04 8.02 4.06
N LYS A 17 -5.04 8.70 4.62
CA LYS A 17 -6.45 8.39 4.40
C LYS A 17 -6.87 8.66 2.97
N GLU A 18 -6.37 9.73 2.36
CA GLU A 18 -6.65 10.05 0.97
C GLU A 18 -6.05 9.00 0.04
N VAL A 19 -4.79 8.62 0.28
CA VAL A 19 -4.10 7.57 -0.49
C VAL A 19 -4.87 6.25 -0.38
N MET A 20 -5.24 5.85 0.83
CA MET A 20 -5.92 4.58 1.07
C MET A 20 -7.38 4.57 0.61
N SER A 21 -8.03 5.72 0.47
CA SER A 21 -9.37 5.82 -0.14
C SER A 21 -9.40 5.36 -1.60
N ARG A 22 -8.23 5.34 -2.27
CA ARG A 22 -8.05 4.90 -3.65
C ARG A 22 -7.98 3.38 -3.76
N VAL A 23 -7.85 2.66 -2.65
CA VAL A 23 -7.81 1.19 -2.58
C VAL A 23 -9.21 0.66 -2.39
N ARG A 24 -9.57 -0.35 -3.18
CA ARG A 24 -10.85 -1.05 -3.08
C ARG A 24 -10.66 -2.55 -3.09
N VAL A 25 -11.52 -3.24 -2.36
CA VAL A 25 -11.64 -4.70 -2.46
C VAL A 25 -11.87 -5.10 -3.92
N GLY A 26 -11.15 -6.11 -4.37
CA GLY A 26 -11.16 -6.63 -5.74
C GLY A 26 -10.11 -6.05 -6.68
N MET A 27 -9.47 -4.90 -6.35
CA MET A 27 -8.36 -4.35 -7.14
C MET A 27 -7.22 -5.35 -7.22
N THR A 28 -6.53 -5.41 -8.36
CA THR A 28 -5.30 -6.21 -8.44
C THR A 28 -4.16 -5.53 -7.70
N LYS A 29 -3.15 -6.30 -7.29
CA LYS A 29 -1.92 -5.72 -6.71
C LYS A 29 -1.29 -4.70 -7.64
N ASP A 30 -1.29 -4.96 -8.94
CA ASP A 30 -0.69 -4.08 -9.92
C ASP A 30 -1.50 -2.76 -10.03
N ASP A 31 -2.84 -2.83 -9.99
CA ASP A 31 -3.70 -1.64 -9.90
C ASP A 31 -3.48 -0.81 -8.63
N VAL A 32 -3.09 -1.45 -7.52
CA VAL A 32 -2.75 -0.75 -6.27
C VAL A 32 -1.40 -0.05 -6.44
N VAL A 33 -0.40 -0.74 -6.98
CA VAL A 33 0.93 -0.17 -7.24
C VAL A 33 0.86 0.99 -8.23
N ASP A 34 0.04 0.90 -9.27
CA ASP A 34 -0.16 1.99 -10.23
C ASP A 34 -0.78 3.24 -9.60
N ARG A 35 -1.58 3.08 -8.54
CA ARG A 35 -2.27 4.20 -7.86
C ARG A 35 -1.48 4.78 -6.70
N LEU A 36 -0.77 3.93 -5.95
CA LEU A 36 -0.11 4.29 -4.70
C LEU A 36 1.41 4.39 -4.85
N GLY A 37 1.98 3.77 -5.87
CA GLY A 37 3.40 3.48 -5.97
C GLY A 37 3.76 2.12 -5.35
N PRO A 38 5.06 1.76 -5.41
CA PRO A 38 5.54 0.53 -4.81
C PRO A 38 5.30 0.54 -3.29
N PRO A 39 4.97 -0.60 -2.67
CA PRO A 39 4.89 -0.70 -1.22
C PRO A 39 6.27 -0.60 -0.59
N ASP A 40 6.32 -0.19 0.68
CA ASP A 40 7.57 -0.16 1.44
C ASP A 40 8.07 -1.58 1.73
N ASP A 41 7.14 -2.45 2.11
CA ASP A 41 7.43 -3.85 2.40
C ASP A 41 6.32 -4.78 1.90
N ASN A 42 6.68 -6.04 1.64
CA ASN A 42 5.75 -7.11 1.37
C ASN A 42 5.99 -8.28 2.34
N TRP A 43 4.91 -8.77 2.92
CA TRP A 43 4.91 -9.78 3.96
C TRP A 43 3.99 -10.94 3.62
N GLY A 44 4.31 -12.12 4.13
CA GLY A 44 3.47 -13.31 4.04
C GLY A 44 3.80 -14.21 2.84
N PRO A 45 3.09 -15.35 2.73
CA PRO A 45 3.31 -16.31 1.66
C PRO A 45 2.73 -15.80 0.33
N VAL A 46 3.27 -16.32 -0.79
CA VAL A 46 2.89 -15.92 -2.17
C VAL A 46 1.37 -15.97 -2.43
N TYR A 47 0.66 -16.86 -1.77
CA TYR A 47 -0.79 -17.05 -1.92
C TYR A 47 -1.65 -16.21 -0.97
N SER A 48 -1.05 -15.47 -0.03
CA SER A 48 -1.76 -14.56 0.88
C SER A 48 -0.89 -13.36 1.24
N GLU A 49 -0.49 -12.61 0.23
CA GLU A 49 0.45 -11.50 0.41
C GLU A 49 -0.19 -10.34 1.19
N CYS A 50 0.62 -9.62 1.95
CA CYS A 50 0.28 -8.37 2.60
C CYS A 50 1.31 -7.31 2.20
N SER A 51 0.87 -6.19 1.63
CA SER A 51 1.74 -5.05 1.33
C SER A 51 1.56 -3.96 2.38
N GLU A 52 2.67 -3.41 2.85
CA GLU A 52 2.70 -2.34 3.83
C GLU A 52 3.06 -1.00 3.17
N TYR A 53 2.30 0.04 3.53
CA TYR A 53 2.51 1.42 3.13
C TYR A 53 2.65 2.28 4.37
N GLY A 54 3.86 2.77 4.61
CA GLY A 54 4.22 3.70 5.66
C GLY A 54 4.10 5.15 5.17
N PHE A 55 3.59 6.00 6.04
CA PHE A 55 3.42 7.42 5.79
C PHE A 55 3.96 8.25 6.96
N GLY A 56 4.34 9.49 6.65
CA GLY A 56 4.89 10.43 7.60
C GLY A 56 6.29 10.06 8.09
N LYS A 57 6.78 10.79 9.09
CA LYS A 57 8.13 10.56 9.63
C LYS A 57 8.23 9.19 10.29
N THR A 58 9.21 8.40 9.85
CA THR A 58 9.56 7.11 10.46
C THR A 58 8.44 6.05 10.40
N ASN A 59 7.59 6.07 9.37
CA ASN A 59 6.48 5.14 9.19
C ASN A 59 5.58 5.08 10.43
N ALA A 60 5.29 6.25 11.01
CA ALA A 60 4.43 6.38 12.19
C ALA A 60 2.96 6.06 11.87
N ASP A 61 2.57 6.27 10.62
CA ASP A 61 1.25 5.93 10.09
C ASP A 61 1.43 4.81 9.06
N ARG A 62 0.77 3.67 9.26
CA ARG A 62 0.96 2.48 8.41
C ARG A 62 -0.35 1.88 8.00
N TYR A 63 -0.41 1.48 6.75
CA TYR A 63 -1.53 0.73 6.22
C TYR A 63 -1.06 -0.61 5.66
N ALA A 64 -1.84 -1.64 5.96
CA ALA A 64 -1.67 -2.97 5.44
C ALA A 64 -2.77 -3.24 4.41
N ILE A 65 -2.37 -3.74 3.24
CA ILE A 65 -3.27 -4.19 2.18
C ILE A 65 -3.07 -5.69 2.01
N TYR A 66 -4.13 -6.46 2.20
CA TYR A 66 -4.10 -7.91 2.11
C TYR A 66 -4.65 -8.37 0.77
N PHE A 67 -3.96 -9.34 0.18
CA PHE A 67 -4.30 -9.92 -1.11
C PHE A 67 -4.65 -11.41 -0.97
N ASN A 68 -5.58 -11.88 -1.80
CA ASN A 68 -5.83 -13.31 -1.97
C ASN A 68 -4.81 -13.97 -2.93
N ASN A 69 -4.99 -15.26 -3.17
CA ASN A 69 -4.21 -16.05 -4.11
C ASN A 69 -4.27 -15.56 -5.58
N GLN A 70 -5.27 -14.76 -5.95
CA GLN A 70 -5.39 -14.11 -7.25
C GLN A 70 -4.74 -12.72 -7.28
N ARG A 71 -3.98 -12.36 -6.23
CA ARG A 71 -3.37 -11.03 -6.05
C ARG A 71 -4.41 -9.91 -6.10
N ARG A 72 -5.60 -10.15 -5.55
CA ARG A 72 -6.66 -9.15 -5.44
C ARG A 72 -6.85 -8.71 -3.99
N VAL A 73 -7.06 -7.41 -3.79
CA VAL A 73 -7.33 -6.83 -2.48
C VAL A 73 -8.57 -7.48 -1.87
N ILE A 74 -8.43 -8.03 -0.69
CA ILE A 74 -9.53 -8.61 0.09
C ILE A 74 -9.80 -7.82 1.37
N TYR A 75 -8.81 -7.08 1.85
CA TYR A 75 -8.92 -6.31 3.07
C TYR A 75 -7.83 -5.24 3.13
N SER A 76 -8.10 -4.14 3.83
CA SER A 76 -7.09 -3.16 4.23
C SER A 76 -7.36 -2.68 5.65
N GLU A 77 -6.29 -2.33 6.37
CA GLU A 77 -6.40 -1.75 7.72
C GLU A 77 -5.32 -0.72 7.98
N HIS A 78 -5.59 0.15 8.95
CA HIS A 78 -4.66 1.14 9.47
C HIS A 78 -3.76 0.50 10.54
N ALA A 79 -2.90 -0.41 10.11
CA ALA A 79 -1.89 -1.07 10.91
C ALA A 79 -0.77 -1.64 10.02
N ALA A 80 0.32 -2.10 10.66
CA ALA A 80 1.34 -2.91 9.99
C ALA A 80 0.77 -4.29 9.55
N CYS A 81 1.44 -4.93 8.60
CA CYS A 81 1.04 -6.24 8.10
C CYS A 81 1.01 -7.31 9.21
N ASN A 82 -0.12 -8.03 9.33
CA ASN A 82 -0.29 -9.12 10.27
C ASN A 82 -0.32 -10.48 9.56
N LEU A 83 0.72 -11.30 9.76
CA LEU A 83 0.86 -12.60 9.11
C LEU A 83 -0.26 -13.60 9.48
N ASN A 84 -0.77 -13.56 10.71
CA ASN A 84 -1.89 -14.42 11.10
C ASN A 84 -3.17 -14.03 10.36
N ARG A 85 -3.40 -12.72 10.18
CA ARG A 85 -4.53 -12.22 9.40
C ARG A 85 -4.37 -12.56 7.92
N SER A 86 -3.18 -12.35 7.36
CA SER A 86 -2.85 -12.71 5.98
C SER A 86 -3.18 -14.20 5.71
N ARG A 87 -2.75 -15.11 6.59
CA ARG A 87 -3.09 -16.54 6.51
C ARG A 87 -4.59 -16.82 6.63
N ALA A 88 -5.28 -16.16 7.56
CA ALA A 88 -6.71 -16.33 7.77
C ALA A 88 -7.55 -15.83 6.58
N LEU A 89 -7.07 -14.80 5.87
CA LEU A 89 -7.75 -14.20 4.74
C LEU A 89 -7.43 -14.86 3.40
N GLY A 90 -6.19 -15.31 3.17
CA GLY A 90 -5.80 -15.95 1.90
C GLY A 90 -6.16 -17.44 1.78
N THR A 91 -6.84 -17.99 2.78
CA THR A 91 -7.45 -19.34 2.73
C THR A 91 -8.94 -19.30 2.36
N ARG A 92 -9.52 -18.12 2.18
CA ARG A 92 -10.89 -17.89 1.70
C ARG A 92 -10.91 -17.59 0.21
#